data_AF-A0A1I9G9X9-F1
#
_entry.id   AF-A0A1I9G9X9-F1
#
_cell.length_a   1.000
_cell.length_b   1.000
_cell.length_c   1.000
_cell.angle_alpha   90.00
_cell.angle_beta   90.00
_cell.angle_gamma   90.00
#
_symmetry.space_group_name_H-M   'P 1'
#
loop_
_entity.id
_entity.type
_entity.pdbx_description
1 polymer ?
#
loop_
_entity_poly.entity_id
_entity_poly.type
_entity_poly.pdbx_seq_one_letter_code
_entity_poly.pdbx_strand_id
1 'polypeptide(L)'
;MLTVSKSPSTANVIEVPPVDLDYIFAHMMTIGRPNTGISTCITEQDITDLLLNVKSLFMEQPVMLKLKPPITVCGDIHGQFGDLIRIFSK
;
A
#
# COMPACT_ATOMS: atom_id res chain seq x y z
N MET A 1 9.28 25.88 -24.01
CA MET A 1 8.52 26.07 -22.75
C MET A 1 7.17 25.40 -22.95
N LEU A 2 7.04 24.13 -22.56
CA LEU A 2 5.78 23.39 -22.72
C LEU A 2 4.93 23.63 -21.48
N THR A 3 3.94 24.52 -21.60
CA THR A 3 2.86 24.68 -20.64
C THR A 3 1.93 23.48 -20.73
N VAL A 4 1.95 22.62 -19.71
CA VAL A 4 0.89 21.63 -19.49
C VAL A 4 -0.28 22.37 -18.85
N SER A 5 -1.31 22.64 -19.64
CA SER A 5 -2.61 23.08 -19.16
C SER A 5 -3.24 21.95 -18.36
N LYS A 6 -3.40 22.15 -17.05
CA LYS A 6 -4.19 21.29 -16.18
C LYS A 6 -5.66 21.52 -16.55
N SER A 7 -6.26 20.63 -17.34
CA SER A 7 -7.70 20.56 -17.50
C SER A 7 -8.34 20.29 -16.13
N PRO A 8 -9.49 20.92 -15.81
CA PRO A 8 -10.24 20.59 -14.61
C PRO A 8 -10.89 19.23 -14.86
N SER A 9 -10.18 18.15 -14.53
CA SER A 9 -10.82 16.85 -14.42
C SER A 9 -11.85 17.00 -13.32
N THR A 10 -13.11 16.88 -13.69
CA THR A 10 -14.26 16.66 -12.81
C THR A 10 -13.88 15.57 -11.83
N ALA A 11 -13.43 15.97 -10.63
CA ALA A 11 -13.15 15.05 -9.55
C ALA A 11 -14.50 14.45 -9.16
N ASN A 12 -14.79 13.29 -9.73
CA ASN A 12 -15.73 12.37 -9.13
C ASN A 12 -15.15 12.15 -7.73
N VAL A 13 -15.77 12.73 -6.71
CA VAL A 13 -15.34 12.55 -5.33
C VAL A 13 -15.64 11.08 -5.04
N ILE A 14 -14.66 10.22 -5.28
CA ILE A 14 -14.73 8.82 -4.88
C ILE A 14 -14.72 8.92 -3.36
N GLU A 15 -15.89 8.71 -2.76
CA GLU A 15 -16.02 8.60 -1.32
C GLU A 15 -15.13 7.43 -0.91
N VAL A 16 -13.99 7.75 -0.32
CA VAL A 16 -12.95 6.77 -0.07
C VAL A 16 -13.45 5.86 1.06
N PRO A 17 -13.62 4.55 0.81
CA PRO A 17 -14.18 3.65 1.81
C PRO A 17 -13.28 3.63 3.06
N PRO A 18 -13.87 3.61 4.27
CA PRO A 18 -13.10 3.51 5.50
C PRO A 18 -12.40 2.15 5.55
N VAL A 19 -11.07 2.16 5.67
CA VAL A 19 -10.24 0.96 5.76
C VAL A 19 -9.60 0.90 7.14
N ASP A 20 -9.81 -0.22 7.83
CA ASP A 20 -9.10 -0.51 9.08
C ASP A 20 -7.71 -1.11 8.78
N LEU A 21 -6.71 -0.23 8.76
CA LEU A 21 -5.32 -0.61 8.49
C LEU A 21 -4.72 -1.49 9.59
N ASP A 22 -5.12 -1.30 10.85
CA ASP A 22 -4.61 -2.08 11.99
C ASP A 22 -5.14 -3.51 11.93
N TYR A 23 -6.41 -3.68 11.57
CA TYR A 23 -7.01 -4.98 11.28
C TYR A 23 -6.26 -5.69 10.14
N ILE A 24 -6.06 -5.03 9.00
CA ILE A 24 -5.34 -5.62 7.85
C ILE A 24 -3.91 -5.99 8.24
N PHE A 25 -3.19 -5.09 8.91
CA PHE A 25 -1.81 -5.33 9.31
C PHE A 25 -1.70 -6.49 10.31
N ALA A 26 -2.57 -6.55 11.31
CA ALA A 26 -2.63 -7.66 12.25
C ALA A 26 -2.87 -9.00 11.54
N HIS A 27 -3.75 -9.02 10.53
CA HIS A 27 -4.01 -10.21 9.71
C HIS A 27 -2.83 -10.59 8.81
N MET A 28 -2.08 -9.63 8.27
CA MET A 28 -0.86 -9.94 7.51
C MET A 28 0.26 -10.50 8.40
N MET A 29 0.38 -10.02 9.64
CA MET A 29 1.43 -10.42 10.58
C MET A 29 1.22 -11.81 11.20
N THR A 30 0.03 -12.40 11.06
CA THR A 30 -0.22 -13.81 11.44
C THR A 30 0.24 -14.79 10.36
N ILE A 31 0.46 -14.33 9.12
CA ILE A 31 0.90 -15.16 8.00
C ILE A 31 2.38 -15.55 8.20
N GLY A 32 2.66 -16.86 8.22
CA GLY A 32 4.04 -17.38 8.26
C GLY A 32 4.60 -17.75 9.63
N ARG A 33 3.79 -17.68 10.71
CA ARG A 33 4.20 -18.24 12.01
C ARG A 33 3.92 -19.75 12.07
N PRO A 34 4.84 -20.58 12.61
CA PRO A 34 4.57 -22.00 12.82
C PRO A 34 3.43 -22.15 13.83
N ASN A 35 2.49 -23.06 13.55
CA ASN A 35 1.29 -23.36 14.35
C ASN A 35 0.18 -22.29 14.36
N THR A 36 0.29 -21.22 13.57
CA THR A 36 -0.87 -20.39 13.22
C THR A 36 -1.35 -20.83 11.85
N GLY A 37 -2.44 -21.61 11.82
CA GLY A 37 -3.07 -21.99 10.56
C GLY A 37 -3.36 -20.75 9.69
N ILE A 38 -3.45 -20.97 8.38
CA ILE A 38 -3.93 -19.99 7.38
C ILE A 38 -5.41 -19.67 7.72
N SER A 39 -5.67 -19.00 8.82
CA SER A 39 -7.02 -18.93 9.40
C SER A 39 -7.60 -17.52 9.41
N THR A 40 -6.86 -16.53 8.91
CA THR A 40 -7.32 -15.14 8.86
C THR A 40 -7.05 -14.59 7.47
N CYS A 41 -7.93 -14.92 6.53
CA CYS A 41 -7.89 -14.39 5.17
C CYS A 41 -8.41 -12.95 5.17
N ILE A 42 -7.67 -12.03 4.58
CA ILE A 42 -8.17 -10.69 4.25
C ILE A 42 -9.22 -10.87 3.15
N THR A 43 -10.37 -10.19 3.27
CA THR A 43 -11.43 -10.33 2.27
C THR A 43 -11.07 -9.59 0.98
N GLU A 44 -11.64 -10.02 -0.14
CA GLU A 44 -11.46 -9.33 -1.43
C GLU A 44 -11.95 -7.87 -1.36
N GLN A 45 -13.00 -7.62 -0.59
CA GLN A 45 -13.54 -6.28 -0.37
C GLN A 45 -12.51 -5.39 0.35
N ASP A 46 -11.92 -5.87 1.44
CA ASP A 46 -10.89 -5.12 2.19
C ASP A 46 -9.69 -4.78 1.30
N ILE A 47 -9.26 -5.73 0.45
CA ILE A 47 -8.17 -5.52 -0.52
C ILE A 47 -8.57 -4.44 -1.54
N THR A 48 -9.80 -4.51 -2.06
CA THR A 48 -10.30 -3.55 -3.05
C THR A 48 -10.36 -2.14 -2.46
N ASP A 49 -10.89 -2.01 -1.26
CA ASP A 49 -11.02 -0.74 -0.56
C ASP A 49 -9.65 -0.13 -0.21
N LEU A 50 -8.70 -0.96 0.22
CA LEU A 50 -7.31 -0.56 0.42
C LEU A 50 -6.68 -0.06 -0.89
N LEU A 51 -6.88 -0.76 -2.01
CA LEU A 51 -6.32 -0.37 -3.30
C LEU A 51 -6.90 0.95 -3.82
N LEU A 52 -8.19 1.22 -3.58
CA LEU A 52 -8.83 2.51 -3.92
C LEU A 52 -8.18 3.66 -3.13
N ASN A 53 -7.97 3.47 -1.82
CA ASN A 53 -7.27 4.41 -0.96
C ASN A 53 -5.84 4.69 -1.47
N VAL A 54 -5.06 3.63 -1.71
CA VAL A 54 -3.65 3.73 -2.17
C VAL A 54 -3.55 4.41 -3.54
N LYS A 55 -4.48 4.10 -4.46
CA LYS A 55 -4.52 4.73 -5.79
C LYS A 55 -4.73 6.24 -5.69
N SER A 56 -5.63 6.70 -4.81
CA SER A 56 -5.84 8.14 -4.59
C SER A 56 -4.55 8.81 -4.11
N LEU A 57 -3.88 8.20 -3.12
CA LEU A 57 -2.63 8.71 -2.56
C LEU A 57 -1.52 8.81 -3.62
N PHE A 58 -1.37 7.81 -4.49
CA PHE A 58 -0.38 7.85 -5.57
C PHE A 58 -0.70 8.90 -6.64
N MET A 59 -1.97 9.20 -6.89
CA MET A 59 -2.37 10.26 -7.83
C MET A 59 -2.10 11.66 -7.28
N GLU A 60 -2.12 11.83 -5.96
CA GLU A 60 -1.76 13.08 -5.29
C GLU A 60 -0.25 13.32 -5.25
N GLN A 61 0.55 12.26 -5.26
CA GLN A 61 2.01 12.34 -5.22
C GLN A 61 2.63 12.58 -6.61
N PRO A 62 3.77 13.30 -6.69
CA PRO A 62 4.47 13.47 -7.95
C PRO A 62 5.16 12.17 -8.38
N VAL A 63 5.16 11.89 -9.69
CA VAL A 63 5.86 10.73 -10.29
C VAL A 63 7.34 10.67 -9.91
N MET A 64 7.99 11.84 -9.77
CA MET A 64 9.36 11.96 -9.29
C MET A 64 9.37 12.36 -7.82
N LEU A 65 9.54 11.38 -6.93
CA LEU A 65 9.63 11.61 -5.49
C LEU A 65 10.95 12.29 -5.11
N LYS A 66 10.86 13.30 -4.24
CA LYS A 66 12.02 13.98 -3.64
C LYS A 66 12.14 13.54 -2.18
N LEU A 67 13.01 12.56 -1.93
CA LEU A 67 13.21 11.98 -0.61
C LEU A 67 14.37 12.65 0.13
N LYS A 68 14.30 12.67 1.47
CA LYS A 68 15.39 13.12 2.34
C LYS A 68 15.95 11.92 3.10
N PRO A 69 17.28 11.80 3.28
CA PRO A 69 17.88 10.75 4.10
C PRO A 69 17.54 10.93 5.59
N PRO A 70 17.63 9.86 6.42
CA PRO A 70 18.02 8.49 6.07
C PRO A 70 16.86 7.68 5.47
N ILE A 71 17.13 6.90 4.42
CA ILE A 71 16.18 5.98 3.80
C ILE A 71 16.86 4.64 3.49
N THR A 72 16.11 3.55 3.60
CA THR A 72 16.53 2.22 3.15
C THR A 72 15.85 1.93 1.81
N VAL A 73 16.64 1.67 0.78
CA VAL A 73 16.12 1.28 -0.54
C VAL A 73 16.17 -0.24 -0.66
N CYS A 74 15.01 -0.84 -0.86
CA CYS A 74 14.86 -2.27 -1.07
C CYS A 74 14.54 -2.53 -2.55
N GLY A 75 15.15 -3.57 -3.12
CA GLY A 75 14.85 -4.04 -4.47
C GLY A 75 13.61 -4.92 -4.51
N ASP A 76 13.53 -5.77 -5.52
CA ASP A 76 12.35 -6.62 -5.75
C ASP A 76 12.09 -7.62 -4.62
N ILE A 77 10.80 -7.82 -4.31
CA ILE A 77 10.33 -8.78 -3.30
C ILE A 77 9.68 -10.03 -3.91
N HIS A 78 9.11 -9.95 -5.12
CA HIS A 78 8.52 -11.10 -5.86
C HIS A 78 7.55 -11.98 -5.02
N GLY A 79 6.78 -11.39 -4.12
CA GLY A 79 5.83 -12.12 -3.27
C GLY A 79 6.47 -12.92 -2.12
N GLN A 80 7.78 -12.77 -1.89
CA GLN A 80 8.50 -13.40 -0.78
C GLN A 80 8.22 -12.65 0.53
N PHE A 81 7.02 -12.85 1.09
CA PHE A 81 6.59 -12.17 2.31
C PHE A 81 7.54 -12.42 3.50
N GLY A 82 8.10 -13.62 3.63
CA GLY A 82 9.09 -13.93 4.68
C GLY A 82 10.36 -13.05 4.60
N ASP A 83 10.85 -12.79 3.39
CA ASP A 83 12.00 -11.91 3.17
C ASP A 83 11.65 -10.45 3.47
N LEU A 84 10.43 -10.01 3.12
CA LEU A 84 9.92 -8.69 3.47
C LEU A 84 9.92 -8.47 4.99
N ILE A 85 9.39 -9.42 5.75
CA ILE A 85 9.41 -9.37 7.23
C ILE A 85 10.85 -9.32 7.76
N ARG A 86 11.77 -10.09 7.17
CA ARG A 86 13.19 -10.06 7.56
C ARG A 86 13.86 -8.71 7.28
N ILE A 87 13.46 -8.02 6.21
CA ILE A 87 13.96 -6.67 5.88
C ILE A 87 13.52 -5.66 6.94
N PHE A 88 12.25 -5.71 7.38
CA PHE A 88 11.72 -4.82 8.42
C PHE A 88 12.18 -5.17 9.84
N SER A 89 12.68 -6.39 10.05
CA SER A 89 13.24 -6.83 11.34
C SER A 89 14.68 -6.34 11.60
N LYS A 90 15.28 -5.60 10.65
CA LYS A 90 16.60 -4.98 10.78
C LYS A 90 16.47 -3.54 11.27
#